data_AF-A0A455UER9-F1
#
_entry.id   AF-A0A455UER9-F1
#
_cell.length_a   1.000
_cell.length_b   1.000
_cell.length_c   1.000
_cell.angle_alpha   90.00
_cell.angle_beta   90.00
_cell.angle_gamma   90.00
#
_symmetry.space_group_name_H-M   'P 1'
#
loop_
_entity.id
_entity.type
_entity.pdbx_description
1 polymer ?
#
loop_
_entity_poly.entity_id
_entity_poly.type
_entity_poly.pdbx_seq_one_letter_code
_entity_poly.pdbx_strand_id
1 'polypeptide(L)' 'MAETEFTLVRTKGNQAASDALYKGTTPLQAEDIAEQLYYLATLPPHININRLEIMSVRQAWSAFAIDRDPA' A
#
# COMPACT_ATOMS: atom_id res chain seq x y z
N MET A 1 -0.27 -2.73 0.34
CA MET A 1 1.13 -2.39 0.61
C MET A 1 1.67 -1.95 -0.73
N ALA A 2 2.31 -0.80 -0.79
CA ALA A 2 2.87 -0.26 -2.04
C ALA A 2 4.38 -0.13 -1.86
N GLU A 3 5.14 -0.89 -2.61
CA GLU A 3 6.60 -0.86 -2.59
C GLU A 3 7.07 0.34 -3.41
N THR A 4 7.42 1.38 -2.66
CA THR A 4 7.98 2.62 -3.14
C THR A 4 9.07 3.05 -2.16
N GLU A 5 9.77 4.14 -2.46
CA GLU A 5 10.72 4.79 -1.56
C GLU A 5 10.12 5.21 -0.21
N PHE A 6 8.79 5.24 -0.08
CA PHE A 6 8.10 5.65 1.13
C PHE A 6 8.55 4.88 2.37
N THR A 7 8.66 3.55 2.30
CA THR A 7 9.07 2.75 3.47
C THR A 7 10.52 3.01 3.84
N LEU A 8 11.42 3.14 2.86
CA LEU A 8 12.83 3.47 3.09
C LEU A 8 12.99 4.84 3.77
N VAL A 9 12.26 5.86 3.29
CA VAL A 9 12.25 7.20 3.90
C VAL A 9 11.67 7.14 5.31
N ARG A 10 10.56 6.41 5.49
CA ARG A 10 9.88 6.28 6.80
C ARG A 10 10.72 5.55 7.83
N THR A 11 11.56 4.60 7.41
CA THR A 11 12.50 3.89 8.27
C THR A 11 13.88 4.58 8.35
N LYS A 12 13.97 5.86 7.96
CA LYS A 12 15.17 6.70 8.02
C LYS A 12 16.37 6.12 7.24
N GLY A 13 16.10 5.56 6.06
CA GLY A 13 17.11 4.95 5.19
C GLY A 13 17.46 3.50 5.54
N ASN A 14 16.70 2.85 6.43
CA ASN A 14 16.95 1.44 6.75
C ASN A 14 16.41 0.51 5.66
N GLN A 15 17.30 0.16 4.72
CA GLN A 15 16.99 -0.74 3.61
C GLN A 15 16.55 -2.13 4.09
N ALA A 16 17.22 -2.71 5.08
CA ALA A 16 16.89 -4.05 5.57
C ALA A 16 15.48 -4.12 6.15
N ALA A 17 15.01 -3.06 6.82
CA ALA A 17 13.64 -2.98 7.31
C ALA A 17 12.62 -2.84 6.16
N SER A 18 12.98 -2.12 5.09
CA SER A 18 12.14 -2.02 3.88
C SER A 18 12.02 -3.37 3.18
N ASP A 19 13.16 -4.04 2.95
CA ASP A 19 13.21 -5.35 2.29
C ASP A 19 12.42 -6.38 3.09
N ALA A 20 12.56 -6.38 4.43
CA ALA A 20 11.84 -7.28 5.31
C ALA A 20 10.32 -7.07 5.24
N LEU A 21 9.85 -5.83 5.08
CA LEU A 21 8.43 -5.52 4.98
C LEU A 21 7.79 -6.10 3.72
N TYR A 22 8.50 -6.07 2.59
CA TYR A 22 7.97 -6.55 1.29
C TYR A 22 8.37 -7.99 0.95
N LYS A 23 9.26 -8.60 1.73
CA LYS A 23 9.74 -9.97 1.51
C LYS A 23 8.61 -10.98 1.40
N GLY A 24 8.61 -11.76 0.32
CA GLY A 24 7.71 -12.90 0.14
C GLY A 24 6.26 -12.53 -0.17
N THR A 25 5.95 -11.23 -0.38
CA THR A 25 4.66 -10.76 -0.86
C THR A 25 4.74 -10.15 -2.26
N THR A 26 3.61 -9.73 -2.81
CA THR A 26 3.52 -9.04 -4.10
C THR A 26 2.80 -7.72 -3.83
N PRO A 27 3.54 -6.66 -3.45
CA PRO A 27 2.95 -5.36 -3.16
C PRO A 27 2.57 -4.64 -4.45
N LEU A 28 1.76 -3.58 -4.33
CA LEU A 28 1.56 -2.62 -5.41
C LEU A 28 2.89 -1.95 -5.74
N GLN A 29 3.12 -1.63 -7.01
CA GLN A 29 4.27 -0.86 -7.48
C GLN A 29 3.88 0.60 -7.72
N ALA A 30 4.87 1.45 -7.99
CA ALA A 30 4.62 2.86 -8.29
C ALA A 30 3.77 3.02 -9.56
N GLU A 31 4.00 2.16 -10.54
CA GLU A 31 3.32 2.11 -11.84
C GLU A 31 1.84 1.80 -11.67
N ASP A 32 1.49 0.86 -10.79
CA ASP A 32 0.09 0.51 -10.50
C ASP A 32 -0.69 1.75 -10.07
N ILE A 33 -0.13 2.58 -9.18
CA ILE A 33 -0.76 3.80 -8.70
C ILE A 33 -0.83 4.87 -9.80
N ALA A 34 0.24 5.02 -10.59
CA ALA A 34 0.27 5.96 -11.70
C ALA A 34 -0.80 5.65 -12.75
N GLU A 35 -1.02 4.39 -13.08
CA GLU A 35 -2.08 3.95 -13.99
C GLU A 35 -3.48 4.27 -13.45
N GLN A 36 -3.71 4.07 -12.15
CA GLN A 36 -5.00 4.44 -11.55
C GLN A 36 -5.22 5.96 -11.60
N LEU A 37 -4.21 6.77 -11.31
CA LEU A 37 -4.31 8.22 -11.44
C LEU A 37 -4.59 8.66 -12.87
N TYR A 38 -3.93 8.04 -13.86
CA TYR A 38 -4.19 8.30 -15.26
C TYR A 38 -5.63 7.94 -15.66
N TYR A 39 -6.13 6.78 -15.23
CA TYR A 39 -7.51 6.39 -15.45
C TYR A 39 -8.48 7.42 -14.86
N LEU A 40 -8.28 7.82 -13.60
CA LEU A 40 -9.13 8.83 -12.95
C LEU A 40 -9.13 10.16 -13.72
N ALA A 41 -7.97 10.60 -14.21
CA ALA A 41 -7.81 11.85 -14.93
C ALA A 41 -8.38 11.83 -16.36
N THR A 42 -8.59 10.65 -16.96
CA THR A 42 -9.06 10.49 -18.35
C THR A 42 -10.55 10.18 -18.47
N LEU A 43 -11.26 10.14 -17.34
CA LEU A 43 -12.71 9.92 -17.32
C LEU A 43 -13.48 11.05 -18.02
N PRO A 44 -14.66 10.75 -18.59
CA PRO A 44 -15.56 11.76 -19.13
C PRO A 44 -15.87 12.88 -18.11
N PRO A 45 -16.07 14.14 -18.55
CA PRO A 45 -16.21 15.29 -17.64
C PRO A 45 -17.37 15.24 -16.64
N HIS A 46 -18.36 14.36 -16.87
CA HIS A 46 -19.52 14.19 -15.98
C HIS A 46 -19.32 13.08 -14.92
N ILE A 47 -18.15 12.44 -14.90
CA ILE A 47 -17.82 11.39 -13.94
C ILE A 47 -16.86 11.96 -12.89
N ASN A 48 -17.19 11.73 -11.62
CA ASN A 48 -16.34 12.09 -10.49
C ASN A 48 -16.24 10.92 -9.51
N ILE A 49 -15.02 10.48 -9.20
CA ILE A 49 -14.77 9.46 -8.18
C ILE A 49 -14.38 10.17 -6.88
N ASN A 50 -15.23 10.05 -5.86
CA ASN A 50 -15.04 10.75 -4.58
C ASN A 50 -13.91 10.15 -3.75
N ARG A 51 -13.77 8.81 -3.77
CA ARG A 51 -12.74 8.08 -3.05
C ARG A 51 -12.47 6.75 -3.74
N LEU A 52 -11.19 6.40 -3.86
CA LEU A 52 -10.73 5.10 -4.32
C LEU A 52 -9.73 4.55 -3.30
N GLU A 53 -9.97 3.33 -2.83
CA GLU A 53 -9.10 2.63 -1.89
C GLU A 53 -8.62 1.34 -2.54
N ILE A 54 -7.31 1.18 -2.65
CA ILE A 54 -6.68 0.09 -3.40
C ILE A 54 -5.65 -0.58 -2.49
N MET A 55 -5.63 -1.90 -2.54
CA MET A 55 -4.67 -2.73 -1.84
C MET A 55 -4.15 -3.81 -2.80
N SER A 56 -2.96 -4.34 -2.52
CA SER A 56 -2.54 -5.58 -3.16
C SER A 56 -3.50 -6.69 -2.73
N VAL A 57 -3.80 -7.63 -3.64
CA VAL A 57 -4.63 -8.81 -3.35
C VAL A 57 -4.08 -9.65 -2.18
N ARG A 58 -2.79 -9.54 -1.88
CA ARG A 58 -2.14 -10.24 -0.77
C ARG A 58 -2.27 -9.50 0.58
N GLN A 59 -2.94 -8.35 0.62
CA GLN A 59 -3.25 -7.60 1.83
C GLN A 59 -4.75 -7.68 2.14
N ALA A 60 -5.08 -7.96 3.40
CA ALA A 60 -6.45 -7.97 3.91
C ALA A 60 -6.52 -7.41 5.33
N TRP A 61 -7.73 -7.28 5.86
CA TRP A 61 -7.95 -6.89 7.26
C TRP A 61 -7.55 -8.02 8.23
N SER A 62 -7.01 -7.62 9.38
CA SER A 62 -6.73 -8.52 10.50
C SER A 62 -7.79 -8.36 11.59
N ALA A 63 -7.97 -9.39 12.42
CA ALA A 63 -8.75 -9.29 13.65
C ALA A 63 -8.13 -8.27 14.63
N PHE A 64 -8.92 -7.83 15.60
CA PHE A 64 -8.45 -6.95 16.67
C PHE A 64 -7.32 -7.60 17.46
N ALA A 65 -6.29 -6.83 17.80
CA ALA A 65 -5.27 -7.26 18.73
C ALA A 65 -5.88 -7.38 20.13
N ILE A 66 -5.63 -8.50 20.82
CA ILE A 66 -6.04 -8.74 22.20
C ILE A 66 -4.77 -8.84 23.04
N ASP A 67 -4.56 -7.83 23.88
CA ASP A 67 -3.50 -7.83 24.88
C ASP A 67 -3.78 -8.89 25.96
N ARG A 68 -2.72 -9.55 26.44
CA ARG A 68 -2.83 -10.62 27.45
C ARG A 68 -1.66 -10.51 28.42
N ASP A 69 -1.95 -10.61 29.70
CA ASP A 69 -0.92 -10.62 30.74
C ASP A 69 0.07 -11.80 30.55
N PRO A 70 1.35 -11.64 30.95
CA PRO A 70 2.30 -12.74 30.99
C PRO A 70 1.83 -13.88 31.92
N ALA A 71 2.16 -15.12 31.56
CA ALA A 71 1.88 -16.29 32.39
C ALA A 71 2.74 -16.34 33.66
#